data_AF-A0A7X7J568-F1
#
_entry.id   AF-A0A7X7J568-F1
#
_cell.length_a   1.000
_cell.length_b   1.000
_cell.length_c   1.000
_cell.angle_alpha   90.00
_cell.angle_beta   90.00
_cell.angle_gamma   90.00
#
_symmetry.space_group_name_H-M   'P 1'
#
loop_
_entity.id
_entity.type
_entity.pdbx_description
1 polymer ?
#
loop_
_entity_poly.entity_id
_entity_poly.type
_entity_poly.pdbx_seq_one_letter_code
_entity_poly.pdbx_strand_id
1 'polypeptide(L)' 'MKLTVLCDNMAGGKFQAEHGISYLIEYENESVLFDTGHSDVYLKNAAALGINLQEQVNAIVLSHGHWDH' A
#
# COMPACT_ATOMS: atom_id res chain seq x y z
N MET A 1 -12.52 -2.24 -10.77
CA MET A 1 -11.94 -1.77 -9.49
C MET A 1 -11.20 -2.93 -8.86
N LYS A 2 -9.94 -2.72 -8.46
CA LYS A 2 -9.12 -3.69 -7.73
C LYS A 2 -8.48 -2.97 -6.55
N LEU A 3 -8.44 -3.64 -5.40
CA LEU A 3 -7.77 -3.16 -4.20
C LEU A 3 -6.73 -4.20 -3.80
N THR A 4 -5.50 -3.76 -3.62
CA THR A 4 -4.38 -4.58 -3.16
C THR A 4 -3.94 -4.07 -1.80
N VAL A 5 -3.92 -4.95 -0.80
CA VAL A 5 -3.43 -4.62 0.54
C VAL A 5 -1.91 -4.71 0.53
N LEU A 6 -1.25 -3.58 0.79
CA LEU A 6 0.21 -3.47 0.84
C LEU A 6 0.73 -3.42 2.28
N CYS A 7 -0.07 -2.93 3.22
CA CYS A 7 0.21 -2.97 4.65
C CYS A 7 -1.09 -3.20 5.43
N ASP A 8 -1.02 -4.08 6.41
CA ASP A 8 -2.05 -4.36 7.41
C ASP A 8 -1.37 -4.94 8.66
N ASN A 9 -2.07 -4.90 9.78
CA ASN A 9 -1.65 -5.49 11.06
C ASN A 9 -1.40 -7.01 10.94
N MET A 10 -1.98 -7.65 9.94
CA MET A 10 -1.80 -9.08 9.66
C MET A 10 -1.41 -9.34 8.21
N ALA A 11 -0.48 -10.27 8.01
CA ALA A 11 -0.05 -10.72 6.69
C ALA A 11 0.04 -12.24 6.61
N GLY A 12 -0.11 -12.77 5.39
CA GLY A 12 0.25 -14.16 5.10
C GLY A 12 1.76 -14.35 5.11
N GLY A 13 2.24 -15.59 5.27
CA GLY A 13 3.66 -15.89 5.52
C GLY A 13 4.69 -15.55 4.42
N LYS A 14 4.27 -14.88 3.33
CA LYS A 14 5.16 -14.37 2.26
C LYS A 14 5.34 -12.85 2.29
N PHE A 15 4.59 -12.15 3.14
CA PHE A 15 4.55 -10.69 3.21
C PHE A 15 4.87 -10.22 4.63
N GLN A 16 5.27 -8.96 4.75
CA GLN A 16 5.53 -8.32 6.04
C GLN A 16 4.23 -7.70 6.57
N ALA A 17 4.07 -7.72 7.89
CA ALA A 17 2.99 -7.04 8.60
C ALA A 17 3.60 -6.02 9.58
N GLU A 18 2.87 -4.93 9.79
CA GLU A 18 3.16 -3.94 10.82
C GLU A 18 1.85 -3.30 11.27
N HIS A 19 1.85 -2.61 12.41
CA HIS A 19 0.71 -1.79 12.76
C HIS A 19 0.61 -0.62 11.78
N GLY A 20 -0.45 -0.60 10.98
CA GLY A 20 -0.67 0.43 9.97
C GLY A 20 -1.38 -0.09 8.74
N ILE A 21 -1.70 0.83 7.83
CA ILE A 21 -2.55 0.54 6.67
C ILE A 21 -1.93 1.13 5.41
N SER A 22 -2.00 0.38 4.31
CA SER A 22 -1.69 0.91 2.98
C SER A 22 -2.37 0.06 1.92
N TYR A 23 -3.05 0.73 0.98
CA TYR A 23 -3.76 0.12 -0.13
C TYR A 23 -3.31 0.71 -1.46
N LEU A 24 -3.11 -0.15 -2.45
CA LEU A 24 -3.14 0.28 -3.85
C LEU A 24 -4.54 0.06 -4.40
N ILE A 25 -5.21 1.15 -4.78
CA ILE A 25 -6.55 1.15 -5.34
C ILE A 25 -6.44 1.46 -6.83
N GLU A 26 -6.93 0.57 -7.68
CA GLU A 26 -6.85 0.66 -9.14
C GLU A 26 -8.26 0.71 -9.74
N TYR A 27 -8.57 1.75 -10.52
CA TYR A 27 -9.84 1.91 -11.22
C TYR A 27 -9.65 2.60 -12.57
N GLU A 28 -10.01 1.90 -13.65
CA GLU A 28 -9.79 2.35 -15.03
C GLU A 28 -8.32 2.71 -15.28
N ASN A 29 -8.03 3.97 -15.60
CA ASN A 29 -6.68 4.48 -15.85
C ASN A 29 -6.09 5.22 -14.64
N GLU A 30 -6.78 5.18 -13.50
CA GLU A 30 -6.38 5.84 -12.26
C GLU A 30 -5.92 4.82 -11.23
N SER A 31 -4.89 5.18 -10.47
CA SER A 31 -4.44 4.44 -9.32
C SER A 31 -4.04 5.36 -8.17
N VAL A 32 -4.42 4.95 -6.96
CA VAL A 32 -4.19 5.69 -5.73
C VAL A 32 -3.47 4.79 -4.74
N LEU A 33 -2.38 5.30 -4.17
CA LEU A 33 -1.79 4.76 -2.95
C LEU A 33 -2.49 5.43 -1.77
N PHE A 34 -3.36 4.70 -1.10
CA PHE A 34 -4.09 5.17 0.07
C PHE A 34 -3.32 4.72 1.32
N ASP A 35 -2.81 5.68 2.08
CA ASP A 35 -1.90 5.49 3.20
C ASP A 35 -0.62 4.69 2.83
N THR A 36 0.35 4.70 3.73
CA THR A 36 1.73 4.26 3.55
C THR A 36 2.25 3.43 4.73
N GLY A 37 1.38 3.08 5.68
CA GLY A 37 1.77 2.33 6.86
C GLY A 37 2.71 3.13 7.77
N HIS A 38 3.44 2.42 8.63
CA HIS A 38 4.42 3.03 9.52
C HIS A 38 5.80 3.18 8.86
N SER A 39 6.19 2.20 8.03
CA SER A 39 7.54 2.09 7.49
C SER A 39 7.53 1.74 6.00
N ASP A 40 8.60 1.13 5.50
CA ASP A 40 8.74 0.72 4.10
C ASP A 40 8.07 -0.64 3.80
N VAL A 41 7.25 -1.19 4.71
CA VAL A 41 6.54 -2.47 4.53
C VAL A 41 5.67 -2.46 3.28
N TYR A 42 4.94 -1.38 3.01
CA TYR A 42 4.11 -1.27 1.80
C TYR A 42 4.94 -1.35 0.50
N LEU A 43 6.15 -0.78 0.48
CA LEU A 43 7.09 -0.85 -0.66
C LEU A 43 7.61 -2.28 -0.84
N LYS A 44 8.01 -2.93 0.25
CA LYS A 44 8.53 -4.31 0.22
C LYS A 44 7.46 -5.30 -0.24
N ASN A 45 6.23 -5.15 0.24
CA ASN A 45 5.11 -5.99 -0.17
C ASN A 45 4.70 -5.73 -1.63
N ALA A 46 4.71 -4.48 -2.09
CA ALA A 46 4.49 -4.17 -3.51
C ALA A 46 5.55 -4.83 -4.41
N ALA A 47 6.83 -4.72 -4.05
CA ALA A 47 7.92 -5.37 -4.79
C ALA A 47 7.78 -6.90 -4.80
N ALA A 48 7.38 -7.52 -3.68
CA ALA A 48 7.11 -8.95 -3.61
C ALA A 48 5.92 -9.41 -4.47
N LEU A 49 4.99 -8.51 -4.76
CA LEU A 49 3.87 -8.71 -5.70
C LEU A 49 4.24 -8.40 -7.16
N GLY A 50 5.45 -7.91 -7.44
CA GLY A 50 5.86 -7.45 -8.77
C GLY A 50 5.21 -6.12 -9.18
N ILE A 51 4.76 -5.33 -8.22
CA ILE A 51 4.12 -4.02 -8.44
C ILE A 51 5.18 -2.92 -8.33
N ASN A 52 5.26 -2.07 -9.35
CA ASN A 52 6.12 -0.87 -9.33
C ASN A 52 5.29 0.37 -9.01
N LEU A 53 5.26 0.75 -7.73
CA LEU A 53 4.48 1.92 -7.28
C LEU A 53 4.96 3.24 -7.89
N GLN A 54 6.25 3.38 -8.22
CA GLN A 54 6.78 4.63 -8.78
C GLN A 54 6.23 4.92 -10.18
N GLU A 55 5.95 3.88 -10.96
CA GLU A 55 5.43 4.01 -12.32
C GLU A 55 3.89 3.96 -12.37
N GLN A 56 3.26 3.29 -11.39
CA GLN A 56 1.83 3.01 -11.44
C GLN A 56 0.99 4.07 -10.71
N VAL A 57 1.48 4.63 -9.59
CA VAL A 57 0.69 5.50 -8.69
C VAL A 57 0.48 6.89 -9.28
N ASN A 58 -0.77 7.31 -9.43
CA ASN A 58 -1.13 8.66 -9.90
C ASN A 58 -1.26 9.67 -8.75
N ALA A 59 -1.74 9.20 -7.59
CA ALA A 59 -1.92 10.03 -6.41
C ALA A 59 -1.66 9.26 -5.11
N ILE A 60 -1.23 9.99 -4.08
CA ILE A 60 -1.16 9.48 -2.71
C ILE A 60 -2.22 10.20 -1.87
N VAL A 61 -3.02 9.44 -1.14
CA VAL A 61 -4.03 9.97 -0.22
C VAL A 61 -3.64 9.54 1.19
N LEU A 62 -3.48 10.51 2.09
CA LEU A 62 -3.29 10.28 3.52
C LEU A 62 -4.61 10.48 4.24
N SER A 63 -5.11 9.44 4.89
CA SER A 63 -6.43 9.44 5.54
C SER A 63 -6.49 10.38 6.74
N HIS A 64 -5.42 10.41 7.54
CA HIS A 64 -5.21 11.32 8.67
C HIS A 64 -3.74 11.31 9.12
N GLY A 65 -3.38 12.17 10.08
CA GLY A 65 -1.99 12.39 10.51
C GLY A 65 -1.49 11.51 11.65
N HIS A 66 -1.92 10.26 11.74
CA HIS A 66 -1.28 9.28 12.63
C HIS A 66 -0.04 8.68 11.96
N TRP A 67 0.85 8.09 12.76
CA TRP A 67 2.18 7.68 12.32
C TRP A 67 2.20 6.38 11.50
N ASP A 68 1.11 5.63 11.53
CA ASP A 68 0.89 4.33 10.90
C ASP A 68 0.04 4.40 9.63
N HIS A 69 -0.12 5.62 9.09
CA HIS A 69 -0.87 5.97 7.89
C HIS A 69 0.03 6.72 6.90
#